data_AF-A0A816EBK5-F1
#
_entry.id   AF-A0A816EBK5-F1
#
_cell.length_a   1.000
_cell.length_b   1.000
_cell.length_c   1.000
_cell.angle_alpha   90.00
_cell.angle_beta   90.00
_cell.angle_gamma   90.00
#
_symmetry.space_group_name_H-M   'P 1'
#
loop_
_entity.id
_entity.type
_entity.pdbx_description
1 polymer ?
#
loop_
_entity_poly.entity_id
_entity_poly.type
_entity_poly.pdbx_seq_one_letter_code
_entity_poly.pdbx_strand_id
1 'polypeptide(L)'
;VQLKVWENQKQYATHNLPPQFAQLVHITQSPIVQVITDVLAPQATYYGGRIVLLGDALAAFRPHTGAGASQAAFDALQLWENMKNWQEWMKNKSSYEDLVMEFARYGVQHGQKLGNLSQFGHYKVDGKLKMGFLPPFEKALQSEEDELLYDNST
;
A
#
# COMPACT_ATOMS: atom_id res chain seq x y z
N VAL A 1 1.76 -15.40 -22.58
CA VAL A 1 0.70 -14.44 -22.98
C VAL A 1 0.14 -14.85 -24.32
N GLN A 2 -1.18 -14.82 -24.52
CA GLN A 2 -1.77 -15.11 -25.84
C GLN A 2 -1.44 -13.96 -26.81
N LEU A 3 -0.59 -14.21 -27.81
CA LEU A 3 -0.04 -13.17 -28.69
C LEU A 3 -1.12 -12.29 -29.34
N LYS A 4 -2.20 -12.90 -29.83
CA LYS A 4 -3.32 -12.18 -30.44
C LYS A 4 -4.00 -11.20 -29.48
N VAL A 5 -4.16 -11.57 -28.21
CA VAL A 5 -4.75 -10.67 -27.20
C VAL A 5 -3.81 -9.52 -26.91
N TRP A 6 -2.50 -9.78 -26.82
CA TRP A 6 -1.53 -8.73 -26.55
C TRP A 6 -1.42 -7.71 -27.68
N GLU A 7 -1.41 -8.16 -28.93
CA GLU A 7 -1.44 -7.26 -30.09
C GLU A 7 -2.71 -6.41 -30.13
N ASN A 8 -3.87 -6.99 -29.79
CA ASN A 8 -5.10 -6.22 -29.64
C ASN A 8 -5.00 -5.15 -28.54
N GLN A 9 -4.37 -5.44 -27.40
CA GLN A 9 -4.18 -4.46 -26.32
C GLN A 9 -3.23 -3.34 -26.74
N LYS A 10 -2.16 -3.64 -27.48
CA LYS A 10 -1.26 -2.63 -28.05
C LYS A 10 -1.98 -1.71 -29.02
N GLN A 11 -2.79 -2.27 -29.92
CA GLN A 11 -3.61 -1.48 -30.84
C GLN A 11 -4.60 -0.62 -30.07
N TYR A 12 -5.31 -1.19 -29.09
CA TYR A 12 -6.23 -0.44 -28.24
C TYR A 12 -5.52 0.74 -27.54
N ALA A 13 -4.34 0.51 -26.97
CA ALA A 13 -3.55 1.55 -26.32
C ALA A 13 -3.17 2.68 -27.28
N THR A 14 -2.72 2.37 -28.49
CA THR A 14 -2.39 3.38 -29.52
C THR A 14 -3.56 4.28 -29.88
N HIS A 15 -4.79 3.76 -29.89
CA HIS A 15 -5.98 4.54 -30.27
C HIS A 15 -6.60 5.32 -29.10
N ASN A 16 -6.43 4.84 -27.85
CA ASN A 16 -7.19 5.35 -26.69
C ASN A 16 -6.34 6.05 -25.64
N LEU A 17 -5.02 5.84 -25.61
CA LEU A 17 -4.14 6.41 -24.59
C LEU A 17 -3.26 7.53 -25.18
N PRO A 18 -2.85 8.51 -24.35
CA PRO A 18 -1.79 9.44 -24.72
C PRO A 18 -0.52 8.71 -25.21
N PRO A 19 0.24 9.28 -26.16
CA PRO A 19 1.37 8.60 -26.80
C PRO A 19 2.40 8.02 -25.83
N GLN A 20 2.67 8.71 -24.72
CA GLN A 20 3.61 8.28 -23.69
C GLN A 20 3.15 6.98 -23.02
N PHE A 21 1.84 6.85 -22.71
CA PHE A 21 1.29 5.63 -22.11
C PHE A 21 1.16 4.50 -23.13
N ALA A 22 0.77 4.81 -24.37
CA ALA A 22 0.75 3.82 -25.44
C ALA A 22 2.14 3.21 -25.67
N GLN A 23 3.19 4.03 -25.66
CA GLN A 23 4.58 3.57 -25.77
C GLN A 23 4.94 2.58 -24.64
N LEU A 24 4.56 2.86 -23.39
CA LEU A 24 4.79 1.95 -22.26
C LEU A 24 4.14 0.57 -22.48
N VAL A 25 2.93 0.53 -23.05
CA VAL A 25 2.27 -0.73 -23.42
C VAL A 25 3.08 -1.45 -24.49
N HIS A 26 3.53 -0.77 -25.54
CA HIS A 26 4.27 -1.39 -26.66
C HIS A 26 5.61 -1.99 -26.24
N ILE A 27 6.35 -1.35 -25.33
CA ILE A 27 7.66 -1.83 -24.86
C ILE A 27 7.57 -2.93 -23.79
N THR A 28 6.38 -3.17 -23.23
CA THR A 28 6.18 -4.19 -22.19
C THR A 28 6.30 -5.60 -22.79
N GLN A 29 7.33 -6.35 -22.38
CA GLN A 29 7.60 -7.70 -22.88
C GLN A 29 6.71 -8.76 -22.23
N SER A 30 6.51 -8.63 -20.91
CA SER A 30 5.80 -9.61 -20.08
C SER A 30 4.67 -8.94 -19.31
N PRO A 31 3.53 -8.63 -19.97
CA PRO A 31 2.40 -8.02 -19.30
C PRO A 31 1.76 -8.98 -18.30
N ILE A 32 1.39 -8.44 -17.15
CA ILE A 32 0.60 -9.12 -16.11
C ILE A 32 -0.71 -8.36 -15.90
N VAL A 33 -1.78 -9.10 -15.61
CA VAL A 33 -3.06 -8.52 -15.20
C VAL A 33 -3.36 -9.06 -13.83
N GLN A 34 -3.57 -8.15 -12.88
CA GLN A 34 -3.92 -8.47 -11.51
C GLN A 34 -5.20 -7.74 -11.13
N VAL A 35 -6.16 -8.47 -10.57
CA VAL A 35 -7.37 -7.87 -10.00
C VAL A 35 -6.97 -7.17 -8.71
N ILE A 36 -7.40 -5.91 -8.55
CA ILE A 36 -7.22 -5.18 -7.30
C ILE A 36 -8.28 -5.66 -6.31
N THR A 37 -7.83 -6.30 -5.25
CA THR A 37 -8.65 -6.70 -4.10
C THR A 37 -8.10 -6.05 -2.84
N ASP A 38 -8.96 -5.83 -1.86
CA ASP A 38 -8.56 -5.48 -0.50
C ASP A 38 -9.15 -6.49 0.49
N VAL A 39 -8.47 -6.67 1.63
CA VAL A 39 -8.95 -7.52 2.72
C VAL A 39 -8.59 -6.88 4.05
N LEU A 40 -9.45 -7.09 5.04
CA LEU A 40 -9.19 -6.75 6.44
C LEU A 40 -9.71 -7.89 7.30
N ALA A 41 -8.82 -8.59 7.98
CA ALA A 41 -9.20 -9.59 8.98
C ALA A 41 -9.88 -8.89 10.17
N PRO A 42 -10.81 -9.55 10.89
CA PRO A 42 -11.49 -8.95 12.03
C PRO A 42 -10.58 -8.70 13.23
N GLN A 43 -9.50 -9.49 13.35
CA GLN A 43 -8.52 -9.43 14.43
C GLN A 43 -7.18 -10.02 13.96
N ALA A 44 -6.09 -9.65 14.64
CA ALA A 44 -4.74 -10.10 14.31
C ALA A 44 -4.35 -11.40 15.02
N THR A 45 -4.84 -11.64 16.24
CA THR A 45 -4.47 -12.81 17.03
C THR A 45 -5.61 -13.81 17.18
N TYR A 46 -5.28 -15.10 17.18
CA TYR A 46 -6.22 -16.20 17.35
C TYR A 46 -5.67 -17.22 18.36
N TYR A 47 -6.56 -18.06 18.88
CA TYR A 47 -6.23 -19.12 19.85
C TYR A 47 -5.41 -18.62 21.05
N GLY A 48 -5.78 -17.46 21.58
CA GLY A 48 -5.11 -16.86 22.74
C GLY A 48 -3.71 -16.30 22.43
N GLY A 49 -3.40 -15.96 21.17
CA GLY A 49 -2.10 -15.42 20.74
C GLY A 49 -1.15 -16.48 20.19
N ARG A 50 -1.63 -17.70 19.93
CA ARG A 50 -0.81 -18.79 19.36
C ARG A 50 -0.75 -18.77 17.84
N ILE A 51 -1.71 -18.09 17.22
CA ILE A 51 -1.75 -17.85 15.78
C ILE A 51 -1.86 -16.34 15.59
N VAL A 52 -1.02 -15.79 14.71
CA VAL A 52 -0.96 -14.36 14.41
C VAL A 52 -1.02 -14.19 12.90
N LEU A 53 -1.88 -13.29 12.44
CA LEU A 53 -1.92 -12.82 11.06
C LEU A 53 -1.09 -11.53 10.96
N LEU A 54 -0.33 -11.40 9.88
CA LEU A 54 0.51 -10.22 9.59
C LEU A 54 0.56 -9.96 8.08
N GLY A 55 0.91 -8.74 7.68
CA GLY A 55 1.00 -8.34 6.27
C GLY A 55 -0.33 -8.55 5.54
N ASP A 56 -0.27 -8.98 4.28
CA ASP A 56 -1.48 -9.17 3.45
C ASP A 56 -2.49 -10.17 4.03
N ALA A 57 -2.06 -11.10 4.90
CA ALA A 57 -2.97 -12.01 5.59
C ALA A 57 -3.80 -11.32 6.68
N LEU A 58 -3.24 -10.27 7.30
CA LEU A 58 -3.96 -9.40 8.24
C LEU A 58 -4.80 -8.37 7.47
N ALA A 59 -4.15 -7.65 6.56
CA ALA A 59 -4.78 -6.68 5.70
C ALA A 59 -4.00 -6.48 4.41
N ALA A 60 -4.66 -6.71 3.27
CA ALA A 60 -4.12 -6.36 1.96
C ALA A 60 -4.75 -5.03 1.53
N PHE A 61 -3.90 -4.02 1.32
CA PHE A 61 -4.34 -2.71 0.87
C PHE A 61 -4.51 -2.69 -0.64
N ARG A 62 -5.41 -1.83 -1.14
CA ARG A 62 -5.37 -1.49 -2.57
C ARG A 62 -4.02 -0.80 -2.87
N PRO A 63 -3.40 -1.07 -4.03
CA PRO A 63 -2.02 -0.65 -4.33
C PRO A 63 -1.83 0.87 -4.43
N HIS A 64 -2.93 1.63 -4.51
CA HIS A 64 -2.91 3.10 -4.55
C HIS A 64 -2.19 3.75 -3.36
N THR A 65 -2.07 3.04 -2.23
CA THR A 65 -1.33 3.55 -1.07
C THR A 65 0.18 3.34 -1.15
N GLY A 66 0.64 2.40 -1.98
CA GLY A 66 2.05 1.99 -2.04
C GLY A 66 2.61 1.35 -0.75
N ALA A 67 1.77 1.01 0.24
CA ALA A 67 2.23 0.69 1.59
C ALA A 67 1.98 -0.74 2.08
N GLY A 68 1.66 -1.68 1.19
CA GLY A 68 1.49 -3.10 1.59
C GLY A 68 2.76 -3.69 2.21
N ALA A 69 3.93 -3.40 1.62
CA ALA A 69 5.21 -3.81 2.17
C ALA A 69 5.48 -3.16 3.54
N SER A 70 5.12 -1.89 3.70
CA SER A 70 5.23 -1.16 4.96
C SER A 70 4.33 -1.74 6.06
N GLN A 71 3.10 -2.17 5.73
CA GLN A 71 2.23 -2.91 6.64
C GLN A 71 2.88 -4.20 7.12
N ALA A 72 3.38 -5.03 6.20
CA ALA A 72 4.04 -6.28 6.57
C ALA A 72 5.27 -6.05 7.46
N ALA A 73 6.08 -5.03 7.15
CA ALA A 73 7.24 -4.66 7.96
C ALA A 73 6.83 -4.17 9.35
N PHE A 74 5.83 -3.29 9.44
CA PHE A 74 5.29 -2.80 10.71
C PHE A 74 4.77 -3.97 11.56
N ASP A 75 3.91 -4.83 11.01
CA ASP A 75 3.34 -5.96 11.73
C ASP A 75 4.42 -6.90 12.27
N ALA A 76 5.46 -7.17 11.48
CA ALA A 76 6.58 -8.03 11.87
C ALA A 76 7.43 -7.39 12.99
N LEU A 77 7.73 -6.09 12.90
CA LEU A 77 8.48 -5.36 13.92
C LEU A 77 7.69 -5.28 15.24
N GLN A 78 6.41 -4.96 15.17
CA GLN A 78 5.56 -4.90 16.36
C GLN A 78 5.43 -6.29 17.00
N LEU A 79 5.34 -7.35 16.20
CA LEU A 79 5.30 -8.71 16.72
C LEU A 79 6.61 -9.06 17.44
N TRP A 80 7.76 -8.78 16.80
CA TRP A 80 9.07 -9.00 17.38
C TRP A 80 9.23 -8.29 18.73
N GLU A 81 8.86 -7.01 18.80
CA GLU A 81 8.97 -6.21 20.02
C GLU A 81 8.10 -6.76 21.16
N ASN A 82 6.88 -7.22 20.86
CA ASN A 82 5.94 -7.72 21.86
C ASN A 82 6.18 -9.20 22.24
N MET A 83 6.88 -9.98 21.41
CA MET A 83 7.14 -11.41 21.65
C MET A 83 8.48 -11.72 22.30
N LYS A 84 9.26 -10.70 22.72
CA LYS A 84 10.55 -10.89 23.43
C LYS A 84 10.43 -11.76 24.68
N ASN A 85 9.28 -11.69 25.36
CA ASN A 85 8.95 -12.54 26.50
C ASN A 85 7.64 -13.30 26.24
N TRP A 86 7.72 -14.62 26.14
CA TRP A 86 6.56 -15.46 25.83
C TRP A 86 5.47 -15.41 26.91
N GLN A 87 5.84 -15.39 28.20
CA GLN A 87 4.87 -15.32 29.30
C GLN A 87 4.14 -13.98 29.31
N GLU A 88 4.83 -12.90 28.97
CA GLU A 88 4.25 -11.57 28.85
C GLU A 88 3.33 -11.48 27.64
N TRP A 89 3.75 -11.99 26.48
CA TRP A 89 2.92 -12.11 25.28
C TRP A 89 1.59 -12.81 25.57
N MET A 90 1.64 -13.97 26.23
CA MET A 90 0.44 -14.74 26.57
C MET A 90 -0.51 -13.96 27.50
N LYS A 91 0.01 -13.03 28.32
CA LYS A 91 -0.77 -12.15 29.19
C LYS A 91 -1.27 -10.88 28.49
N ASN A 92 -0.49 -10.28 27.60
CA ASN A 92 -0.71 -8.92 27.09
C ASN A 92 -0.62 -8.76 25.56
N LYS A 93 -1.04 -9.77 24.79
CA LYS A 93 -1.15 -9.69 23.32
C LYS A 93 -2.09 -8.59 22.78
N SER A 94 -3.03 -8.08 23.58
CA SER A 94 -3.97 -7.05 23.13
C SER A 94 -3.26 -5.76 22.75
N SER A 95 -2.16 -5.41 23.43
CA SER A 95 -1.31 -4.26 23.09
C SER A 95 -0.78 -4.33 21.65
N TYR A 96 -0.31 -5.51 21.23
CA TYR A 96 0.11 -5.73 19.84
C TYR A 96 -1.07 -5.64 18.88
N GLU A 97 -2.18 -6.33 19.21
CA GLU A 97 -3.35 -6.40 18.33
C GLU A 97 -3.95 -5.02 18.06
N ASP A 98 -4.10 -4.19 19.09
CA ASP A 98 -4.65 -2.84 18.97
C ASP A 98 -3.82 -1.99 17.99
N LEU A 99 -2.49 -2.04 18.12
CA LEU A 99 -1.55 -1.28 17.28
C LEU A 99 -1.61 -1.71 15.81
N VAL A 100 -1.49 -3.01 15.53
CA VAL A 100 -1.47 -3.50 14.14
C VAL A 100 -2.84 -3.37 13.47
N MET A 101 -3.92 -3.57 14.23
CA MET A 101 -5.28 -3.42 13.71
C MET A 101 -5.65 -1.97 13.43
N GLU A 102 -5.14 -1.01 14.22
CA GLU A 102 -5.31 0.42 13.94
C GLU A 102 -4.66 0.79 12.59
N PHE A 103 -3.40 0.39 12.40
CA PHE A 103 -2.69 0.68 11.15
C PHE A 103 -3.33 -0.02 9.94
N ALA A 104 -3.73 -1.29 10.10
CA ALA A 104 -4.44 -2.06 9.08
C ALA A 104 -5.75 -1.40 8.64
N ARG A 105 -6.60 -0.99 9.60
CA ARG A 105 -7.87 -0.29 9.31
C ARG A 105 -7.65 1.00 8.54
N TYR A 106 -6.68 1.78 8.98
CA TYR A 106 -6.34 3.04 8.33
C TYR A 106 -5.88 2.82 6.89
N GLY A 107 -4.93 1.89 6.67
CA GLY A 107 -4.38 1.62 5.34
C GLY A 107 -5.41 1.08 4.35
N VAL A 108 -6.31 0.18 4.77
CA VAL A 108 -7.41 -0.31 3.92
C VAL A 108 -8.34 0.83 3.52
N GLN A 109 -8.82 1.63 4.48
CA GLN A 109 -9.72 2.75 4.22
C GLN A 109 -9.08 3.79 3.29
N HIS A 110 -7.81 4.11 3.53
CA HIS A 110 -7.06 5.04 2.70
C HIS A 110 -6.88 4.51 1.27
N GLY A 111 -6.55 3.23 1.11
CA GLY A 111 -6.43 2.58 -0.20
C GLY A 111 -7.73 2.53 -0.98
N GLN A 112 -8.85 2.28 -0.31
CA GLN A 112 -10.18 2.36 -0.91
C GLN A 112 -10.51 3.80 -1.34
N LYS A 113 -10.23 4.79 -0.49
CA LYS A 113 -10.43 6.21 -0.80
C LYS A 113 -9.61 6.63 -2.02
N LEU A 114 -8.30 6.41 -2.02
CA LEU A 114 -7.41 6.76 -3.14
C LEU A 114 -7.80 6.01 -4.42
N GLY A 115 -8.19 4.74 -4.33
CA GLY A 115 -8.63 3.99 -5.50
C GLY A 115 -9.92 4.53 -6.12
N ASN A 116 -10.93 4.85 -5.29
CA ASN A 116 -12.18 5.43 -5.78
C ASN A 116 -11.94 6.80 -6.41
N LEU A 117 -11.09 7.60 -5.77
CA LEU A 117 -10.63 8.89 -6.27
C LEU A 117 -9.92 8.76 -7.62
N SER A 118 -8.96 7.86 -7.77
CA SER A 118 -8.22 7.66 -9.02
C SER A 118 -9.08 7.13 -10.17
N GLN A 119 -10.06 6.27 -9.89
CA GLN A 119 -10.82 5.58 -10.93
C GLN A 119 -12.10 6.32 -11.35
N PHE A 120 -12.74 7.01 -10.41
CA PHE A 120 -14.07 7.61 -10.60
C PHE A 120 -14.11 9.10 -10.22
N GLY A 121 -13.03 9.64 -9.64
CA GLY A 121 -12.95 11.04 -9.27
C GLY A 121 -12.86 11.95 -10.49
N HIS A 122 -13.54 13.10 -10.42
CA HIS A 122 -13.40 14.17 -11.40
C HIS A 122 -12.50 15.25 -10.83
N TYR A 123 -11.29 15.39 -11.39
CA TYR A 123 -10.36 16.44 -11.00
C TYR A 123 -10.29 17.53 -12.06
N LYS A 124 -10.37 18.77 -11.62
CA LYS A 124 -9.85 19.88 -12.40
C LYS A 124 -8.34 19.89 -12.18
N VAL A 125 -7.57 19.65 -13.24
CA VAL A 125 -6.12 19.81 -13.19
C VAL A 125 -5.85 21.32 -13.23
N ASP A 126 -5.86 21.94 -12.04
CA ASP A 126 -5.57 23.36 -11.83
C ASP A 126 -4.14 23.59 -11.28
N GLY A 127 -3.30 22.55 -11.35
CA GLY A 127 -1.89 22.59 -10.94
C GLY A 127 -1.65 22.44 -9.43
N LYS A 128 -2.68 22.14 -8.61
CA LYS A 128 -2.57 22.04 -7.15
C LYS A 128 -2.95 20.66 -6.58
N LEU A 129 -2.58 19.58 -7.27
CA LEU A 129 -2.81 18.24 -6.72
C LEU A 129 -1.80 17.96 -5.59
N LYS A 130 -2.30 17.79 -4.36
CA LYS A 130 -1.51 17.28 -3.22
C LYS A 130 -1.83 15.80 -3.01
N MET A 131 -0.88 14.90 -3.26
CA MET A 131 -0.96 13.52 -2.82
C MET A 131 -0.50 13.43 -1.37
N GLY A 132 -1.36 12.96 -0.46
CA GLY A 132 -1.00 12.71 0.93
C GLY A 132 -0.41 11.32 1.11
N PHE A 133 0.56 11.18 2.02
CA PHE A 133 1.16 9.91 2.42
C PHE A 133 0.37 9.25 3.57
N LEU A 134 0.62 7.96 3.83
CA LEU A 134 0.06 7.25 4.98
C LEU A 134 0.88 7.57 6.27
N PRO A 135 0.30 8.02 7.39
CA PRO A 135 0.90 7.89 8.73
C PRO A 135 1.15 6.42 9.09
N PRO A 136 2.27 6.05 9.75
CA PRO A 136 3.23 6.92 10.44
C PRO A 136 4.38 7.45 9.56
N PHE A 137 4.41 7.14 8.26
CA PHE A 137 5.48 7.58 7.36
C PHE A 137 5.52 9.11 7.21
N GLU A 138 4.40 9.79 7.39
CA GLU A 138 4.35 11.26 7.43
C GLU A 138 5.24 11.87 8.55
N LYS A 139 5.37 11.19 9.69
CA LYS A 139 6.30 11.61 10.77
C LYS A 139 7.75 11.23 10.49
N ALA A 140 7.99 10.11 9.80
CA ALA A 140 9.34 9.66 9.44
C ALA A 140 9.95 10.49 8.30
N LEU A 141 9.15 10.89 7.31
CA LEU A 141 9.57 11.79 6.24
C LEU A 141 9.84 13.21 6.77
N GLN A 142 9.04 13.70 7.72
CA GLN A 142 9.31 14.97 8.40
C GLN A 142 10.64 14.98 9.18
N SER A 143 11.18 13.82 9.57
CA SER A 143 12.49 13.74 10.24
C SER A 143 13.68 13.58 9.30
N GLU A 144 13.49 13.23 8.03
CA GLU A 144 14.57 13.06 7.04
C GLU A 144 14.57 14.13 5.94
N GLU A 145 13.46 14.84 5.70
CA GLU A 145 13.37 15.88 4.65
C GLU A 145 14.03 17.22 5.04
N ASP A 146 14.32 17.46 6.33
CA ASP A 146 14.94 18.71 6.79
C ASP A 146 16.45 18.82 6.49
N GLU A 147 17.12 17.73 6.07
CA GLU A 147 18.58 17.74 5.84
C GLU A 147 19.04 17.67 4.37
N LEU A 148 18.14 17.44 3.40
CA LEU A 148 18.54 17.09 2.02
C LEU A 148 17.95 17.90 0.86
N LEU A 149 17.16 18.96 1.10
CA LEU A 149 16.48 19.67 0.00
C LEU A 149 16.71 21.18 -0.15
N TYR A 150 17.73 21.77 0.50
CA TYR A 150 18.20 23.11 0.13
C TYR A 150 19.71 23.30 0.38
N ASP A 151 20.53 22.93 -0.61
CA ASP A 151 21.81 23.63 -0.83
C ASP A 151 21.56 24.75 -1.85
N ASN A 152 21.34 25.97 -1.35
CA ASN A 152 21.20 27.18 -2.17
C ASN A 152 22.57 27.81 -2.46
N SER A 153 23.52 27.03 -2.98
CA SER A 153 24.82 27.55 -3.40
C SER A 153 25.28 27.03 -4.77
N THR A 154 24.64 27.48 -5.84
CA THR A 154 25.28 28.03 -7.07
C THR A 154 24.27 28.54 -8.08
#